data_AF-A0A968LYJ3-F1
#
_entry.id   AF-A0A968LYJ3-F1
#
_cell.length_a   1.000
_cell.length_b   1.000
_cell.length_c   1.000
_cell.angle_alpha   90.00
_cell.angle_beta   90.00
_cell.angle_gamma   90.00
#
_symmetry.space_group_name_H-M   'P 1'
#
loop_
_entity.id
_entity.type
_entity.pdbx_description
1 polymer ?
#
loop_
_entity_poly.entity_id
_entity_poly.type
_entity_poly.pdbx_seq_one_letter_code
_entity_poly.pdbx_strand_id
1 'polypeptide(L)' 'PMSGRQARRQTVQMFTEGSVFPQLIGGMLADVTPENFKAHPIYRSGIALSLPIKVEEY' A
#
# COMPACT_ATOMS: atom_id res chain seq x y z
N PRO A 1 -3.97 -5.60 -33.16
CA PRO A 1 -3.66 -4.48 -32.25
C PRO A 1 -3.89 -4.87 -30.79
N MET A 2 -2.85 -4.92 -29.95
CA MET A 2 -3.01 -4.99 -28.50
C MET A 2 -3.73 -3.71 -28.08
N SER A 3 -5.04 -3.76 -27.87
CA SER A 3 -5.80 -2.64 -27.33
C SER A 3 -5.37 -2.44 -25.86
N GLY A 4 -4.24 -1.79 -25.66
CA GLY A 4 -3.58 -1.55 -24.37
C GLY A 4 -4.34 -0.54 -23.52
N ARG A 5 -5.64 -0.75 -23.30
CA ARG A 5 -6.49 0.09 -22.48
C ARG A 5 -6.04 -0.04 -21.04
N GLN A 6 -5.22 0.90 -20.58
CA GLN A 6 -4.78 0.97 -19.19
C GLN A 6 -5.92 1.55 -18.34
N ALA A 7 -6.51 0.73 -17.47
CA ALA A 7 -7.47 1.19 -16.48
C ALA A 7 -6.72 1.70 -15.23
N ARG A 8 -7.14 2.85 -14.71
CA ARG A 8 -6.56 3.42 -13.48
C ARG A 8 -6.94 2.54 -12.30
N ARG A 9 -5.93 2.13 -11.51
CA ARG A 9 -6.10 1.42 -10.23
C ARG A 9 -6.83 2.29 -9.20
N GLN A 10 -7.50 1.66 -8.24
CA GLN A 10 -8.10 2.41 -7.13
C GLN A 10 -7.03 3.16 -6.34
N THR A 11 -7.38 4.37 -5.88
CA THR A 11 -6.44 5.22 -5.14
C THR A 11 -6.36 4.76 -3.69
N VAL A 12 -5.13 4.67 -3.16
CA VAL A 12 -4.89 4.37 -1.75
C VAL A 12 -3.86 5.34 -1.18
N GLN A 13 -4.11 5.82 0.03
CA GLN A 13 -3.18 6.63 0.81
C GLN A 13 -2.30 5.71 1.66
N MET A 14 -0.99 5.96 1.64
CA MET A 14 -0.01 5.13 2.33
C MET A 14 0.79 6.02 3.28
N PHE A 15 1.16 5.49 4.44
CA PHE A 15 2.26 6.05 5.21
C PHE A 15 3.57 5.80 4.46
N THR A 16 4.48 6.76 4.51
CA THR A 16 5.78 6.64 3.84
C THR A 16 6.75 5.83 4.69
N GLU A 17 7.79 5.30 4.06
CA GLU A 17 8.92 4.70 4.78
C GLU A 17 9.51 5.69 5.80
N GLY A 18 9.93 5.17 6.95
CA GLY A 18 10.42 5.98 8.07
C GLY A 18 9.33 6.64 8.93
N SER A 19 8.04 6.46 8.60
CA SER A 19 6.96 6.89 9.50
C SER A 19 7.05 6.18 10.85
N VAL A 20 6.94 6.93 11.94
CA VAL A 20 7.06 6.43 13.31
C VAL A 20 5.68 6.24 13.94
N PHE A 21 5.47 5.10 14.58
CA PHE A 21 4.23 4.79 15.29
C PHE A 21 4.55 4.34 16.71
N PRO A 22 3.68 4.65 17.71
CA PRO A 22 3.89 4.24 19.10
C PRO A 22 3.65 2.74 19.34
N GLN A 23 3.17 2.03 18.33
CA GLN A 23 2.81 0.61 18.39
C GLN A 23 3.26 -0.12 17.12
N LEU A 24 3.42 -1.44 17.23
CA LEU A 24 3.72 -2.29 16.08
C LEU A 24 2.55 -2.24 15.09
N ILE A 25 2.84 -1.88 13.84
CA ILE A 25 1.87 -1.92 12.75
C ILE A 25 2.15 -3.14 11.87
N GLY A 26 1.09 -3.87 11.50
CA GLY A 26 1.19 -5.00 10.57
C GLY A 26 1.05 -4.58 9.10
N GLY A 27 0.32 -3.49 8.84
CA GLY A 27 -0.05 -3.11 7.48
C GLY A 27 -1.06 -4.09 6.85
N MET A 28 -1.28 -3.97 5.54
CA MET A 28 -2.19 -4.86 4.82
C MET A 28 -1.89 -4.94 3.32
N LEU A 29 -2.44 -5.96 2.66
CA LEU A 29 -2.47 -6.06 1.20
C LEU A 29 -3.75 -5.38 0.68
N ALA A 30 -3.63 -4.18 0.12
CA ALA A 30 -4.79 -3.40 -0.33
C ALA A 30 -5.22 -3.85 -1.74
N ASP A 31 -6.51 -4.16 -1.92
CA ASP A 31 -7.09 -4.37 -3.26
C ASP A 31 -7.21 -3.03 -3.98
N VAL A 32 -6.56 -2.93 -5.14
CA VAL A 32 -6.58 -1.75 -6.01
C VAL A 32 -7.13 -2.05 -7.40
N THR A 33 -7.89 -3.14 -7.53
CA THR A 33 -8.52 -3.60 -8.76
C THR A 33 -9.48 -2.53 -9.30
N PRO A 34 -9.27 -2.01 -10.53
CA PRO A 34 -10.23 -1.11 -11.15
C PRO A 34 -11.61 -1.77 -11.26
N GLU A 35 -12.70 -1.03 -11.05
CA GLU A 35 -14.08 -1.57 -11.08
C GLU A 35 -14.41 -2.33 -12.38
N ASN A 36 -13.83 -1.89 -13.49
CA ASN A 36 -14.04 -2.47 -14.82
C ASN A 36 -13.01 -3.55 -15.21
N PHE A 37 -12.15 -3.99 -14.29
CA PHE A 37 -11.11 -4.99 -14.53
C PHE A 37 -11.51 -6.34 -13.92
N LYS A 38 -11.55 -7.40 -14.74
CA LYS A 38 -12.06 -8.73 -14.32
C LYS A 38 -11.07 -9.88 -14.54
N ALA A 39 -9.87 -9.61 -15.02
CA ALA A 39 -8.92 -10.67 -15.37
C ALA A 39 -8.29 -11.33 -14.13
N HIS A 40 -7.98 -10.52 -13.11
CA HIS A 40 -7.41 -10.96 -11.83
C HIS A 40 -7.52 -9.81 -10.82
N PRO A 41 -7.46 -10.08 -9.51
CA PRO A 41 -7.32 -9.02 -8.53
C PRO A 41 -5.92 -8.38 -8.62
N ILE A 42 -5.86 -7.08 -8.42
CA ILE A 42 -4.61 -6.31 -8.38
C ILE A 42 -4.42 -5.79 -6.98
N TYR A 43 -3.30 -6.15 -6.35
CA TYR A 43 -3.01 -5.75 -4.99
C TYR A 43 -1.83 -4.77 -4.91
N ARG A 44 -1.91 -3.84 -3.95
CA ARG A 44 -0.78 -3.00 -3.53
C ARG A 44 -0.32 -3.44 -2.15
N SER A 45 0.97 -3.78 -2.03
CA SER A 45 1.56 -4.13 -0.74
C SER A 45 1.64 -2.89 0.15
N GLY A 46 0.98 -2.95 1.29
CA GLY A 46 1.15 -2.03 2.42
C GLY A 46 1.49 -2.79 3.69
N ILE A 47 2.07 -3.99 3.59
CA ILE A 47 2.57 -4.76 4.74
C ILE A 47 3.74 -3.98 5.33
N ALA A 48 3.68 -3.71 6.63
CA ALA A 48 4.67 -2.87 7.29
C ALA A 48 5.86 -3.70 7.78
N LEU A 49 7.07 -3.17 7.58
CA LEU A 49 8.28 -3.62 8.25
C LEU A 49 8.57 -2.67 9.40
N SER A 50 8.29 -3.09 10.62
CA SER A 50 8.51 -2.28 11.81
C SER A 50 9.88 -2.59 12.42
N LEU A 51 10.65 -1.54 12.71
CA LEU A 51 11.92 -1.64 13.43
C LEU A 51 11.84 -0.80 14.71
N PRO A 52 12.30 -1.31 15.86
CA PRO A 52 12.33 -0.53 17.09
C PRO A 52 13.35 0.61 16.96
N ILE A 53 12.97 1.80 17.44
CA ILE A 53 13.84 2.97 17.47
C ILE A 53 13.86 3.56 18.89
N LYS A 54 14.97 4.23 19.22
CA LYS A 54 15.04 5.08 20.42
C LYS A 54 14.75 6.51 19.98
N VAL A 55 13.70 7.10 20.52
CA VAL A 55 13.37 8.51 20.30
C VAL A 55 14.13 9.34 21.34
N GLU A 56 14.77 10.42 20.93
CA GLU A 56 15.35 11.39 21.85
C GLU A 56 14.31 12.46 22.18
N GLU A 57 14.09 12.71 23.46
CA GLU A 57 13.28 13.83 23.95
C GLU A 57 14.17 15.09 23.98
N TYR A 58 13.67 16.18 23.41
CA TYR A 58 14.33 17.50 23.39
C TYR A 58 13.92 18.34 24.61
#